data_AF-A0A6N2HI25-F1
#
_entry.id   AF-A0A6N2HI25-F1
#
_cell.length_a   1.000
_cell.length_b   1.000
_cell.length_c   1.000
_cell.angle_alpha   90.00
_cell.angle_beta   90.00
_cell.angle_gamma   90.00
#
_symmetry.space_group_name_H-M   'P 1'
#
loop_
_entity.id
_entity.type
_entity.pdbx_description
1 polymer ?
#
loop_
_entity_poly.entity_id
_entity_poly.type
_entity_poly.pdbx_seq_one_letter_code
_entity_poly.pdbx_strand_id
1 'polypeptide(L)'
;LREASEESGISGLTLLPGGPVTLDRHPIPAPCHWHLDVQYVALAPSGSTEQISDESLDLRWFAYDEVASVADTSVIRLTELARAALERRG
;
A
#
# COMPACT_ATOMS: atom_id res chain seq x y z
N LEU A 1 -1.69 -4.10 10.25
CA LEU A 1 -2.28 -5.15 9.38
C LEU A 1 -3.79 -5.23 9.49
N ARG A 2 -4.42 -4.87 10.63
CA ARG A 2 -5.89 -4.82 10.75
C ARG A 2 -6.56 -4.07 9.60
N GLU A 3 -6.27 -2.77 9.41
CA GLU A 3 -6.86 -1.95 8.33
C GLU A 3 -6.65 -2.56 6.96
N ALA A 4 -5.42 -2.99 6.64
CA ALA A 4 -5.13 -3.62 5.36
C ALA A 4 -6.00 -4.86 5.10
N SER A 5 -6.34 -5.65 6.14
CA SER A 5 -7.27 -6.77 6.01
C SER A 5 -8.73 -6.33 5.95
N GLU A 6 -9.14 -5.28 6.66
CA GLU A 6 -10.50 -4.74 6.63
C GLU A 6 -10.84 -4.07 5.29
N GLU A 7 -9.91 -3.31 4.72
CA GLU A 7 -10.11 -2.58 3.46
C GLU A 7 -9.95 -3.46 2.21
N SER A 8 -9.09 -4.47 2.25
CA SER A 8 -8.84 -5.36 1.08
C SER A 8 -9.58 -6.69 1.13
N GLY A 9 -10.12 -7.08 2.30
CA GLY A 9 -10.65 -8.41 2.56
C GLY A 9 -9.61 -9.53 2.58
N ILE A 10 -8.32 -9.22 2.43
CA ILE A 10 -7.25 -10.23 2.36
C ILE A 10 -6.81 -10.65 3.77
N SER A 11 -7.02 -11.93 4.08
CA SER A 11 -6.48 -12.56 5.27
C SER A 11 -5.06 -13.10 5.04
N GLY A 12 -4.29 -13.27 6.12
CA GLY A 12 -2.94 -13.84 6.04
C GLY A 12 -1.87 -12.88 5.52
N LEU A 13 -2.15 -11.57 5.49
CA LEU A 13 -1.14 -10.55 5.19
C LEU A 13 0.04 -10.66 6.16
N THR A 14 1.26 -10.57 5.64
CA THR A 14 2.49 -10.53 6.45
C THR A 14 3.29 -9.29 6.12
N LEU A 15 3.92 -8.65 7.11
CA LEU A 15 4.80 -7.53 6.84
C LEU A 15 6.11 -8.01 6.20
N LEU A 16 6.58 -7.26 5.22
CA LEU A 16 7.94 -7.43 4.71
C LEU A 16 8.93 -7.17 5.86
N PRO A 17 9.86 -8.10 6.15
CA PRO A 17 10.87 -7.88 7.19
C PRO A 17 11.77 -6.70 6.86
N GLY A 18 12.20 -5.95 7.88
CA GLY A 18 13.08 -4.79 7.73
C GLY A 18 12.47 -3.46 8.21
N GLY A 19 11.17 -3.45 8.52
CA GLY A 19 10.48 -2.27 9.05
C GLY A 19 9.81 -1.41 7.98
N PRO A 20 9.50 -0.13 8.28
CA PRO A 20 8.93 0.80 7.30
C PRO A 20 9.83 0.97 6.08
N VAL A 21 9.23 1.12 4.91
CA VAL A 21 9.95 1.42 3.67
C VAL A 21 10.15 2.92 3.45
N THR A 22 9.26 3.75 3.99
CA THR A 22 9.40 5.21 3.96
C THR A 22 8.54 5.88 5.03
N LEU A 23 8.90 7.12 5.33
CA LEU A 23 8.05 8.09 6.02
C LEU A 23 7.57 9.09 4.98
N ASP A 24 6.29 9.46 5.03
CA ASP A 24 5.71 10.47 4.15
C ASP A 24 5.05 11.58 4.95
N ARG A 25 5.01 12.78 4.37
CA ARG A 25 4.24 13.90 4.89
C ARG A 25 3.57 14.61 3.74
N HIS A 26 2.24 14.60 3.74
CA HIS A 26 1.43 15.26 2.72
C HIS A 26 0.33 16.12 3.34
N PRO A 27 -0.05 17.23 2.68
CA PRO A 27 -1.08 18.12 3.20
C PRO A 27 -2.47 17.51 3.00
N ILE A 28 -3.37 17.80 3.93
CA ILE A 28 -4.79 17.47 3.82
C ILE A 28 -5.70 18.66 4.16
N PRO A 29 -6.98 18.65 3.73
CA PRO A 29 -7.93 19.71 4.08
C PRO A 29 -8.24 19.77 5.58
N ALA A 30 -8.47 20.98 6.08
CA ALA A 30 -8.84 21.26 7.47
C ALA A 30 -9.99 20.38 8.01
N PRO A 31 -10.05 20.09 9.32
CA PRO A 31 -9.29 20.72 10.42
C PRO A 31 -7.88 20.17 10.65
N CYS A 32 -7.55 19.03 10.06
CA CYS A 32 -6.19 18.51 10.07
C CYS A 32 -5.47 19.03 8.81
N HIS A 33 -4.24 19.52 8.92
CA HIS A 33 -3.54 20.12 7.78
C HIS A 33 -2.49 19.21 7.16
N TRP A 34 -2.10 18.15 7.87
CA TRP A 34 -1.01 17.28 7.49
C TRP A 34 -1.27 15.86 7.95
N HIS A 35 -1.05 14.92 7.04
CA HIS A 35 -0.82 13.53 7.39
C HIS A 35 0.68 13.26 7.53
N LEU A 36 1.00 12.37 8.45
CA LEU A 36 2.35 11.87 8.70
C LEU A 36 2.26 10.35 8.64
N ASP A 37 2.80 9.76 7.58
CA ASP A 37 2.63 8.34 7.33
C ASP A 37 3.90 7.56 7.66
N VAL A 38 3.70 6.38 8.24
CA VAL A 38 4.73 5.34 8.35
C VAL A 38 4.31 4.21 7.42
N GLN A 39 4.96 4.09 6.28
CA GLN A 39 4.51 3.21 5.20
C GLN A 39 5.28 1.88 5.23
N TYR A 40 4.54 0.78 5.18
CA TYR A 40 5.05 -0.59 5.20
C TYR A 40 4.61 -1.33 3.95
N VAL A 41 5.32 -2.41 3.62
CA VAL A 41 4.89 -3.38 2.61
C VAL A 41 4.28 -4.57 3.32
N ALA A 42 3.05 -4.92 2.95
CA ALA A 42 2.41 -6.17 3.32
C ALA A 42 2.38 -7.12 2.11
N LEU A 43 2.71 -8.38 2.34
CA LEU A 43 2.67 -9.45 1.35
C LEU A 43 1.38 -10.25 1.53
N ALA A 44 0.61 -10.35 0.46
CA ALA A 44 -0.55 -11.23 0.38
C ALA A 44 -0.11 -12.67 0.05
N PRO A 45 -0.81 -13.68 0.61
CA PRO A 45 -0.68 -15.06 0.16
C PRO A 45 -0.90 -15.21 -1.36
N SER A 46 -0.23 -16.17 -1.97
CA SER A 46 -0.47 -16.46 -3.39
C SER A 46 -1.92 -16.93 -3.61
N GLY A 47 -2.57 -16.39 -4.63
CA GLY A 47 -3.96 -16.69 -4.95
C GLY A 47 -5.00 -15.93 -4.11
N SER A 48 -4.59 -14.95 -3.30
CA SER A 48 -5.52 -14.05 -2.63
C SER A 48 -6.42 -13.32 -3.63
N THR A 49 -7.71 -13.30 -3.33
CA THR A 49 -8.73 -12.51 -4.05
C THR A 49 -9.16 -11.37 -3.14
N GLU A 50 -9.15 -10.16 -3.69
CA GLU A 50 -9.59 -8.94 -3.04
C GLU A 50 -11.11 -8.92 -2.83
N GLN A 51 -11.55 -8.28 -1.74
CA GLN A 51 -12.96 -7.98 -1.49
C GLN A 51 -13.04 -6.51 -1.05
N ILE A 52 -13.79 -5.74 -1.83
CA ILE A 52 -13.94 -4.30 -1.61
C ILE A 52 -14.71 -4.02 -0.31
N SER A 53 -14.29 -2.99 0.43
CA SER A 53 -15.01 -2.45 1.58
C SER A 53 -15.90 -1.27 1.19
N ASP A 54 -16.80 -0.86 2.09
CA ASP A 54 -17.65 0.33 1.90
C ASP A 54 -16.86 1.65 1.84
N GLU A 55 -15.57 1.63 2.19
CA GLU A 55 -14.69 2.80 2.15
C GLU A 55 -14.05 3.01 0.76
N SER A 56 -14.17 2.03 -0.14
CA SER A 56 -13.56 2.04 -1.47
C SER A 56 -14.62 2.11 -2.58
N LEU A 57 -14.30 2.82 -3.67
CA LEU A 57 -15.17 2.90 -4.86
C LEU A 57 -14.90 1.78 -5.87
N ASP A 58 -13.65 1.29 -5.92
CA ASP A 58 -13.21 0.17 -6.73
C ASP A 58 -12.01 -0.50 -6.05
N LEU A 59 -11.79 -1.79 -6.30
CA LEU A 59 -10.65 -2.53 -5.77
C LEU A 59 -10.27 -3.66 -6.73
N ARG A 60 -9.01 -3.68 -7.15
CA ARG A 60 -8.42 -4.75 -7.98
C ARG A 60 -6.91 -4.82 -7.78
N TRP A 61 -6.32 -5.91 -8.27
CA TRP A 61 -4.87 -5.99 -8.45
C TRP A 61 -4.41 -5.16 -9.65
N PHE A 62 -3.23 -4.55 -9.50
CA PHE A 62 -2.53 -3.81 -10.56
C PHE A 62 -1.13 -4.39 -10.75
N ALA A 63 -0.71 -4.55 -12.00
CA ALA A 63 0.69 -4.77 -12.32
C ALA A 63 1.51 -3.51 -12.00
N TYR A 64 2.79 -3.68 -11.68
CA TYR A 64 3.64 -2.57 -11.24
C TYR A 64 3.79 -1.45 -12.29
N ASP A 65 3.71 -1.79 -13.58
CA ASP A 65 3.79 -0.86 -14.70
C ASP A 65 2.47 -0.12 -14.96
N GLU A 66 1.33 -0.60 -14.44
CA GLU A 66 0.05 0.11 -14.50
C GLU A 66 -0.04 1.27 -13.49
N VAL A 67 0.64 1.16 -12.35
CA VAL A 67 0.48 2.07 -11.19
C VAL A 67 0.67 3.54 -11.58
N ALA A 68 1.66 3.85 -12.41
CA ALA A 68 1.94 5.21 -12.85
C ALA A 68 0.80 5.88 -13.65
N SER A 69 -0.12 5.08 -14.20
CA SER A 69 -1.26 5.57 -14.97
C SER A 69 -2.52 5.82 -14.13
N VAL A 70 -2.56 5.29 -12.90
CA VAL A 70 -3.79 5.27 -12.06
C VAL A 70 -3.61 5.90 -10.69
N ALA A 71 -2.38 6.09 -10.22
CA ALA A 71 -2.09 6.54 -8.87
C ALA A 71 -1.33 7.87 -8.84
N ASP A 72 -1.36 8.52 -7.68
CA ASP A 72 -0.59 9.75 -7.46
C ASP A 72 0.91 9.48 -7.25
N THR A 73 1.68 10.56 -7.18
CA THR A 73 3.14 10.51 -6.99
C THR A 73 3.56 9.80 -5.70
N SER A 74 2.76 9.86 -4.63
CA SER A 74 3.08 9.23 -3.35
C SER A 74 3.02 7.71 -3.49
N VAL A 75 1.94 7.19 -4.08
CA VAL A 75 1.75 5.75 -4.32
C VAL A 75 2.74 5.21 -5.36
N ILE A 76 3.03 5.98 -6.42
CA ILE A 76 4.07 5.61 -7.40
C ILE A 76 5.41 5.42 -6.70
N ARG A 77 5.84 6.40 -5.89
CA ARG A 77 7.09 6.33 -5.13
C ARG A 77 7.10 5.19 -4.13
N LEU A 78 6.00 4.97 -3.39
CA LEU A 78 5.89 3.85 -2.45
C LEU A 78 6.05 2.51 -3.17
N THR A 79 5.46 2.37 -4.36
CA THR A 79 5.59 1.16 -5.19
C THR A 79 7.02 0.90 -5.64
N GLU A 80 7.74 1.94 -6.10
CA GLU A 80 9.16 1.84 -6.46
C GLU A 80 10.03 1.38 -5.27
N LEU A 81 9.80 1.98 -4.09
CA LEU A 81 10.51 1.62 -2.86
C LEU A 81 10.20 0.18 -2.41
N ALA A 82 8.94 -0.24 -2.55
CA ALA A 82 8.51 -1.59 -2.25
C ALA A 82 9.21 -2.62 -3.15
N ARG A 83 9.30 -2.35 -4.47
CA ARG A 83 10.02 -3.20 -5.41
C ARG A 83 11.50 -3.32 -5.07
N ALA A 84 12.17 -2.18 -4.81
CA ALA A 84 13.57 -2.19 -4.40
C ALA A 84 13.79 -2.96 -3.08
N ALA A 85 12.83 -2.91 -2.14
CA ALA A 85 12.90 -3.66 -0.89
C ALA A 85 12.74 -5.18 -1.11
N LEU A 86 11.91 -5.59 -2.06
CA LEU A 86 11.75 -6.99 -2.44
C LEU A 86 12.99 -7.55 -3.14
N GLU A 87 13.59 -6.77 -4.04
CA GLU A 87 14.81 -7.15 -4.76
C GLU A 87 15.99 -7.36 -3.82
N ARG A 88 16.11 -6.57 -2.75
CA ARG A 88 17.16 -6.76 -1.72
C ARG A 88 17.03 -8.05 -0.90
N ARG A 89 15.92 -8.79 -1.01
CA ARG A 89 15.75 -10.10 -0.37
C ARG A 89 16.19 -11.28 -1.24
N GLY A 90 16.31 -11.08 -2.55
CA GLY A 90 16.76 -12.09 -3.51
C GLY A 90 18.27 -12.09 -3.66
#